data_AF-A0A7X4WB23-F1
#
_entry.id   AF-A0A7X4WB23-F1
#
_cell.length_a   1.000
_cell.length_b   1.000
_cell.length_c   1.000
_cell.angle_alpha   90.00
_cell.angle_beta   90.00
_cell.angle_gamma   90.00
#
_symmetry.space_group_name_H-M   'P 1'
#
loop_
_entity.id
_entity.type
_entity.pdbx_description
1 polymer ?
#
loop_
_entity_poly.entity_id
_entity_poly.type
_entity_poly.pdbx_seq_one_letter_code
_entity_poly.pdbx_strand_id
1 'polypeptide(L)'
;MLKLYVAFTLMAMALTSVAKAQQLDYVYSVSTPGEGRLVTVDNYWLLAFSYTYDIRLPEHVSQGDKVMIEIKQDDSWQAEAFTVTAISIFQDLCRLHRQHPSQDGRFPSDAIYIQPCRSD
;
A
#
# COMPACT_ATOMS: atom_id res chain seq x y z
N MET A 1 27.41 58.24 -21.16
CA MET A 1 26.81 56.93 -21.47
C MET A 1 26.26 56.33 -20.19
N LEU A 2 24.99 55.92 -20.23
CA LEU A 2 24.33 54.84 -19.50
C LEU A 2 24.82 54.44 -18.10
N LYS A 3 23.92 54.44 -17.12
CA LYS A 3 23.34 53.18 -16.60
C LYS A 3 22.16 53.43 -15.66
N LEU A 4 20.97 53.16 -16.19
CA LEU A 4 19.79 52.69 -15.45
C LEU A 4 20.23 51.50 -14.58
N TYR A 5 19.94 51.54 -13.28
CA TYR A 5 19.90 50.34 -12.47
C TYR A 5 18.44 50.03 -12.15
N VAL A 6 17.93 49.05 -12.89
CA VAL A 6 16.62 48.42 -12.69
C VAL A 6 16.67 47.71 -11.33
N ALA A 7 15.87 48.17 -10.38
CA ALA A 7 15.64 47.45 -9.13
C ALA A 7 14.78 46.21 -9.45
N PHE A 8 15.42 45.04 -9.50
CA PHE A 8 14.73 43.76 -9.65
C PHE A 8 14.41 43.21 -8.26
N THR A 9 13.15 43.37 -7.82
CA THR A 9 12.63 42.80 -6.59
C THR A 9 12.53 41.28 -6.76
N LEU A 10 13.42 40.51 -6.12
CA LEU A 10 13.32 39.05 -6.03
C LEU A 10 12.31 38.67 -4.95
N MET A 11 11.07 38.41 -5.36
CA MET A 11 10.06 37.79 -4.50
C MET A 11 10.21 36.27 -4.63
N ALA A 12 11.06 35.68 -3.80
CA ALA A 12 11.20 34.23 -3.70
C ALA A 12 9.98 33.65 -2.98
N MET A 13 8.95 33.23 -3.73
CA MET A 13 7.92 32.34 -3.19
C MET A 13 8.57 30.98 -2.92
N ALA A 14 8.87 30.74 -1.64
CA ALA A 14 9.14 29.40 -1.15
C ALA A 14 7.87 28.56 -1.34
N LEU A 15 7.80 27.78 -2.41
CA LEU A 15 6.83 26.70 -2.56
C LEU A 15 7.20 25.62 -1.54
N THR A 16 6.78 25.79 -0.29
CA THR A 16 6.80 24.71 0.68
C THR A 16 5.74 23.70 0.24
N SER A 17 6.16 22.67 -0.50
CA SER A 17 5.29 21.54 -0.79
C SER A 17 4.96 20.87 0.55
N VAL A 18 3.79 21.16 1.09
CA VAL A 18 3.25 20.40 2.21
C VAL A 18 2.87 19.04 1.63
N ALA A 19 3.80 18.09 1.70
CA ALA A 19 3.49 16.70 1.42
C ALA A 19 2.44 16.29 2.46
N LYS A 20 1.17 16.27 2.07
CA LYS A 20 0.12 15.72 2.93
C LYS A 20 0.45 14.25 3.10
N ALA A 21 0.69 13.83 4.35
CA ALA A 21 0.74 12.42 4.68
C ALA A 21 -0.54 11.77 4.17
N GLN A 22 -0.42 10.65 3.46
CA GLN A 22 -1.57 9.90 2.96
C GLN A 22 -2.39 9.45 4.19
N GLN A 23 -3.61 9.94 4.31
CA GLN A 23 -4.53 9.50 5.36
C GLN A 23 -4.96 8.07 5.02
N LEU A 24 -4.57 7.12 5.85
CA LEU A 24 -4.98 5.71 5.75
C LEU A 24 -6.12 5.48 6.74
N ASP A 25 -7.25 4.97 6.23
CA ASP A 25 -8.38 4.60 7.07
C ASP A 25 -8.26 3.12 7.44
N TYR A 26 -8.06 2.85 8.74
CA TYR A 26 -8.00 1.48 9.24
C TYR A 26 -9.41 0.97 9.54
N VAL A 27 -9.74 -0.21 9.01
CA VAL A 27 -11.05 -0.83 9.13
C VAL A 27 -10.94 -2.26 9.64
N TYR A 28 -12.04 -2.80 10.16
CA TYR A 28 -12.07 -4.16 10.67
C TYR A 28 -12.34 -5.19 9.57
N SER A 29 -13.16 -4.86 8.57
CA SER A 29 -13.59 -5.79 7.52
C SER A 29 -13.79 -5.09 6.19
N VAL A 30 -13.64 -5.86 5.11
CA VAL A 30 -13.81 -5.39 3.73
C VAL A 30 -14.47 -6.44 2.84
N SER A 31 -15.22 -5.94 1.86
CA SER A 31 -15.64 -6.70 0.69
C SER A 31 -14.62 -6.55 -0.45
N THR A 32 -14.24 -7.67 -1.04
CA THR A 32 -13.26 -7.82 -2.11
C THR A 32 -13.94 -8.37 -3.37
N PRO A 33 -13.39 -8.14 -4.57
CA PRO A 33 -13.89 -8.73 -5.81
C PRO A 33 -13.41 -10.18 -6.01
N GLY A 34 -12.75 -10.79 -5.01
CA GLY A 34 -12.20 -12.14 -5.08
C GLY A 34 -10.81 -12.24 -5.73
N GLU A 35 -10.26 -11.12 -6.21
CA GLU A 35 -8.94 -11.05 -6.87
C GLU A 35 -8.12 -9.88 -6.33
N GLY A 36 -6.79 -10.02 -6.39
CA GLY A 36 -5.87 -8.99 -5.91
C GLY A 36 -4.43 -9.27 -6.27
N ARG A 37 -3.50 -8.51 -5.66
CA ARG A 37 -2.06 -8.70 -5.83
C ARG A 37 -1.38 -8.88 -4.48
N LEU A 38 -0.69 -9.99 -4.32
CA LEU A 38 0.21 -10.20 -3.19
C LEU A 38 1.55 -9.56 -3.52
N VAL A 39 2.03 -8.69 -2.63
CA VAL A 39 3.41 -8.20 -2.64
C VAL A 39 4.14 -8.83 -1.47
N THR A 40 5.19 -9.60 -1.75
CA THR A 40 6.10 -10.10 -0.72
C THR A 40 7.36 -9.25 -0.70
N VAL A 41 7.97 -9.07 0.47
CA VAL A 41 9.19 -8.28 0.61
C VAL A 41 10.29 -9.05 1.31
N ASP A 42 11.42 -9.21 0.62
CA ASP A 42 12.65 -9.77 1.16
C ASP A 42 13.63 -8.65 1.51
N ASN A 43 13.99 -8.55 2.79
CA ASN A 43 14.91 -7.54 3.29
C ASN A 43 16.31 -8.10 3.51
N TYR A 44 17.27 -7.62 2.73
CA TYR A 44 18.70 -7.85 2.92
C TYR A 44 19.37 -6.55 3.37
N TRP A 45 19.20 -6.15 4.65
CA TRP A 45 19.87 -5.03 5.37
C TRP A 45 19.97 -3.66 4.64
N LEU A 46 20.63 -3.59 3.49
CA LEU A 46 20.81 -2.44 2.60
C LEU A 46 19.89 -2.44 1.36
N LEU A 47 19.28 -3.58 1.02
CA LEU A 47 18.42 -3.75 -0.15
C LEU A 47 17.11 -4.43 0.24
N ALA A 48 15.99 -3.93 -0.28
CA ALA A 48 14.69 -4.56 -0.19
C ALA A 48 14.25 -4.97 -1.60
N PHE A 49 13.93 -6.25 -1.78
CA PHE A 49 13.36 -6.77 -3.01
C PHE A 49 11.88 -7.03 -2.79
N SER A 50 11.05 -6.58 -3.71
CA SER A 50 9.61 -6.88 -3.72
C SER A 50 9.27 -7.79 -4.88
N TYR A 51 8.50 -8.83 -4.61
CA TYR A 51 7.90 -9.67 -5.65
C TYR A 51 6.40 -9.47 -5.64
N THR A 52 5.79 -9.48 -6.82
CA THR A 52 4.35 -9.28 -6.97
C THR A 52 3.73 -10.48 -7.67
N TYR A 53 2.66 -11.01 -7.10
CA TYR A 53 1.92 -12.16 -7.60
C TYR A 53 0.45 -11.80 -7.73
N ASP A 54 -0.19 -12.27 -8.80
CA ASP A 54 -1.64 -12.22 -8.91
C ASP A 54 -2.25 -13.30 -8.00
N ILE A 55 -3.31 -12.96 -7.28
CA ILE A 55 -3.94 -13.85 -6.32
C ILE A 55 -5.47 -13.89 -6.44
N ARG A 56 -6.04 -14.97 -5.92
CA ARG A 56 -7.46 -15.07 -5.57
C ARG A 56 -7.63 -15.16 -4.06
N LEU A 57 -8.73 -14.63 -3.56
CA LEU A 57 -9.03 -14.56 -2.15
C LEU A 57 -10.56 -14.56 -1.90
N PRO A 58 -11.02 -14.77 -0.66
CA PRO A 58 -12.44 -14.69 -0.33
C PRO A 58 -13.03 -13.29 -0.56
N GLU A 59 -14.33 -13.23 -0.87
CA GLU A 59 -15.09 -11.99 -1.06
C GLU A 59 -15.19 -11.15 0.23
N HIS A 60 -15.15 -11.78 1.40
CA HIS A 60 -15.18 -11.09 2.69
C HIS A 60 -13.94 -11.42 3.51
N VAL A 61 -13.28 -10.38 4.03
CA VAL A 61 -12.07 -10.52 4.83
C VAL A 61 -12.12 -9.58 6.02
N SER A 62 -11.84 -10.12 7.21
CA SER A 62 -11.75 -9.38 8.46
C SER A 62 -10.34 -9.40 9.06
N GLN A 63 -10.04 -8.40 9.87
CA GLN A 63 -8.86 -8.37 10.70
C GLN A 63 -8.88 -9.56 11.68
N GLY A 64 -7.76 -10.27 11.75
CA GLY A 64 -7.60 -11.50 12.52
C GLY A 64 -7.81 -12.78 11.72
N ASP A 65 -8.37 -12.69 10.51
CA ASP A 65 -8.64 -13.87 9.69
C ASP A 65 -7.36 -14.55 9.22
N LYS A 66 -7.39 -15.88 9.17
CA LYS A 66 -6.44 -16.69 8.43
C LYS A 66 -7.11 -17.08 7.11
N VAL A 67 -6.97 -16.23 6.10
CA VAL A 67 -7.58 -16.44 4.78
C VAL A 67 -6.73 -17.41 3.95
N MET A 68 -7.39 -18.30 3.21
CA MET A 68 -6.71 -19.12 2.19
C MET A 68 -6.72 -18.33 0.89
N ILE A 69 -5.55 -18.01 0.36
CA ILE A 69 -5.37 -17.35 -0.94
C ILE A 69 -4.82 -18.35 -1.95
N GLU A 70 -5.15 -18.17 -3.23
CA GLU A 70 -4.50 -18.88 -4.33
C GLU A 70 -3.51 -17.92 -5.00
N ILE A 71 -2.24 -18.32 -5.12
CA ILE A 71 -1.17 -17.54 -5.73
C ILE A 71 -0.88 -18.11 -7.12
N LYS A 72 -0.85 -17.26 -8.15
CA LYS A 72 -0.49 -17.67 -9.51
C LYS A 72 1.03 -17.75 -9.68
N GLN A 73 1.56 -18.93 -9.95
CA GLN A 73 2.98 -19.18 -10.25
C GLN A 73 3.11 -20.14 -11.45
N ASP A 74 3.84 -19.71 -12.48
CA ASP A 74 4.14 -20.52 -13.68
C ASP A 74 2.89 -21.21 -14.26
N ASP A 75 1.81 -20.42 -14.44
CA ASP A 75 0.47 -20.84 -14.90
C ASP A 75 -0.30 -21.82 -14.01
N SER A 76 0.22 -22.13 -12.82
CA SER A 76 -0.46 -22.91 -11.78
C SER A 76 -0.97 -22.03 -10.64
N TRP A 77 -2.04 -22.47 -9.97
CA TRP A 77 -2.55 -21.85 -8.74
C TRP A 77 -2.13 -22.69 -7.54
N GLN A 78 -1.53 -22.05 -6.55
CA GLN A 78 -1.08 -22.69 -5.31
C GLN A 78 -1.74 -22.04 -4.10
N ALA A 79 -2.34 -22.85 -3.23
CA ALA A 79 -3.03 -22.35 -2.05
C ALA A 79 -2.03 -22.08 -0.90
N GLU A 80 -2.11 -20.90 -0.31
CA GLU A 80 -1.33 -20.50 0.88
C GLU A 80 -2.25 -19.81 1.90
N ALA A 81 -1.92 -19.94 3.19
CA ALA A 81 -2.59 -19.18 4.23
C ALA A 81 -1.98 -17.78 4.40
N PHE A 82 -2.83 -16.76 4.46
CA PHE A 82 -2.46 -15.39 4.77
C PHE A 82 -3.20 -14.93 6.03
N THR A 83 -2.46 -14.59 7.09
CA THR A 83 -3.05 -14.02 8.30
C THR A 83 -3.17 -12.51 8.17
N VAL A 84 -4.39 -11.99 8.25
CA VAL A 84 -4.70 -10.57 8.15
C VAL A 84 -4.56 -9.95 9.53
N THR A 85 -3.58 -9.08 9.71
CA THR A 85 -3.31 -8.44 11.01
C THR A 85 -3.86 -7.02 11.11
N ALA A 86 -4.00 -6.35 9.97
CA ALA A 86 -4.63 -5.04 9.85
C ALA A 86 -5.17 -4.87 8.42
N ILE A 87 -6.15 -4.00 8.26
CA ILE A 87 -6.69 -3.59 6.96
C ILE A 87 -6.66 -2.07 6.91
N SER A 88 -6.07 -1.52 5.84
CA SER A 88 -6.07 -0.07 5.59
C SER A 88 -6.63 0.23 4.22
N ILE A 89 -7.43 1.29 4.11
CA ILE A 89 -8.01 1.78 2.87
C ILE A 89 -7.40 3.13 2.52
N PHE A 90 -7.04 3.28 1.25
CA PHE A 90 -6.78 4.57 0.62
C PHE A 90 -7.66 4.67 -0.62
N GLN A 91 -8.70 5.51 -0.56
CA GLN A 91 -9.73 5.59 -1.61
C GLN A 91 -10.46 4.25 -1.79
N ASP A 92 -10.34 3.58 -2.93
CA ASP A 92 -10.92 2.26 -3.21
C ASP A 92 -9.86 1.13 -3.20
N LEU A 93 -8.63 1.44 -2.78
CA LEU A 93 -7.55 0.49 -2.64
C LEU A 93 -7.48 0.00 -1.19
N CYS A 94 -7.74 -1.29 -0.98
CA CYS A 94 -7.49 -1.95 0.29
C CYS A 94 -6.09 -2.57 0.31
N ARG A 95 -5.45 -2.48 1.46
CA ARG A 95 -4.23 -3.21 1.79
C ARG A 95 -4.49 -4.10 3.00
N LEU A 96 -4.43 -5.42 2.79
CA LEU A 96 -4.44 -6.40 3.87
C LEU A 96 -3.00 -6.65 4.30
N HIS A 97 -2.68 -6.40 5.56
CA HIS A 97 -1.31 -6.49 6.06
C HIS A 97 -1.06 -7.83 6.76
N ARG A 98 0.05 -8.49 6.44
CA ARG A 98 0.48 -9.71 7.15
C ARG A 98 1.09 -9.41 8.52
N GLN A 99 1.61 -8.20 8.71
CA GLN A 99 2.12 -7.69 9.98
C GLN A 99 1.51 -6.31 10.24
N HIS A 100 1.25 -5.98 11.51
CA HIS A 100 0.73 -4.65 11.82
C HIS A 100 1.77 -3.61 11.36
N PRO A 101 1.42 -2.66 10.47
CA PRO A 101 2.34 -1.62 10.10
C PRO A 101 2.74 -0.85 11.37
N SER A 102 4.02 -0.56 11.57
CA SER A 102 4.43 0.42 12.60
C SER A 102 3.68 1.73 12.36
N GLN A 103 3.58 2.58 13.38
CA GLN A 103 2.92 3.89 13.27
C GLN A 103 3.37 4.73 12.06
N ASP A 104 4.60 4.55 11.57
CA ASP A 104 5.13 5.28 10.41
C ASP A 104 4.95 4.57 9.05
N GLY A 105 4.37 3.37 9.00
CA GLY A 105 4.19 2.58 7.77
C GLY A 105 5.49 2.12 7.08
N ARG A 106 6.65 2.28 7.73
CA ARG A 106 7.98 2.14 7.12
C ARG A 106 8.56 0.73 7.15
N PHE A 107 7.95 -0.24 7.86
CA PHE A 107 8.44 -1.60 7.80
C PHE A 107 7.84 -2.31 6.58
N PRO A 108 8.68 -2.68 5.60
CA PRO A 108 8.23 -3.53 4.52
C PRO A 108 7.79 -4.88 5.09
N SER A 109 6.52 -5.20 4.86
CA SER A 109 5.93 -6.49 5.17
C SER A 109 5.09 -6.94 3.99
N ASP A 110 4.89 -8.24 3.86
CA ASP A 110 3.96 -8.78 2.89
C ASP A 110 2.58 -8.15 3.06
N ALA A 111 1.95 -7.86 1.93
CA ALA A 111 0.62 -7.30 1.90
C ALA A 111 -0.13 -7.71 0.64
N ILE A 112 -1.45 -7.83 0.77
CA ILE A 112 -2.36 -8.02 -0.35
C ILE A 112 -2.99 -6.68 -0.69
N TYR A 113 -2.94 -6.30 -1.96
CA TYR A 113 -3.55 -5.09 -2.52
C TYR A 113 -4.76 -5.46 -3.36
N ILE A 114 -5.88 -4.80 -3.10
CA ILE A 114 -7.18 -5.11 -3.70
C ILE A 114 -7.83 -3.82 -4.18
N GLN A 115 -8.22 -3.78 -5.46
CA GLN A 115 -8.95 -2.67 -6.04
C GLN A 115 -9.87 -3.20 -7.16
N PRO A 116 -11.15 -2.78 -7.21
CA PRO A 116 -11.83 -1.94 -6.23
C PRO A 116 -12.10 -2.71 -4.93
N CYS A 117 -12.16 -2.00 -3.81
CA CYS A 117 -12.48 -2.55 -2.51
C CYS A 117 -13.35 -1.57 -1.70
N ARG A 118 -14.16 -2.10 -0.79
CA ARG A 118 -15.03 -1.32 0.09
C ARG A 118 -14.98 -1.86 1.51
N SER A 119 -15.04 -0.97 2.49
CA SER A 119 -15.31 -1.36 3.88
C SER A 119 -16.73 -1.87 4.00
N ASP A 120 -16.90 -2.90 4.82
CA ASP A 120 -18.22 -3.40 5.23
C ASP A 120 -18.80 -2.59 6.41
#